data_AF-A0A1Y6CZ72-F1
#
_entry.id   AF-A0A1Y6CZ72-F1
#
_cell.length_a   1.000
_cell.length_b   1.000
_cell.length_c   1.000
_cell.angle_alpha   90.00
_cell.angle_beta   90.00
_cell.angle_gamma   90.00
#
_symmetry.space_group_name_H-M   'P 1'
#
loop_
_entity.id
_entity.type
_entity.pdbx_description
1 polymer ?
#
loop_
_entity_poly.entity_id
_entity_poly.type
_entity_poly.pdbx_seq_one_letter_code
_entity_poly.pdbx_strand_id
1 'polypeptide(L)'
;MPTPVFPKTLFATLLAAFAGTASALTPGDGDPDIVLYVPGSQANDKFFAPALCSSNIHTYFQNYTSDPSKATNNDYWAIYCSTDGSKVSGLVGTKKLWISRRRLGASYVGLDALKGTKLTYLEKPSTAACTAFSGSFTSGGTTFNYDYSCTTVTPNITATGSVSDVTPDAFRGGDNVPTGQAEIVASGIPNRNAIAGHIIGTPVTLLLRNALQYAQVLSGALPSNCAVPGSTTSANMDETAACMPSLSKQQLASLFSGAVSDWDSFSVNASGTALTLSQVAARWASNGGSASYLKAPDDTTVHICRRENGAGQQVALLATILQNPCLGNSAPRLVQPGGFTDAQLATSLGAEDNCLSDFNNGTTNFLPTAKGNRWAIGIQTTERNVSRSANYRFIKIDGAAPTVEQVALGKYPLWSEYGIQWMNNVTADQGNVLRALVKYGQRPDNVNARNQADIHSFGTAGYVALSANGYVPDPVFNAANPVTPYTHKRAGGGIDACTVPVVNPDYGTAELR
;
A
#
# COMPACT_ATOMS: atom_id res chain seq x y z
N MET A 1 -79.43 -17.09 27.34
CA MET A 1 -78.46 -16.03 27.00
C MET A 1 -77.08 -16.67 26.91
N PRO A 2 -76.27 -16.35 25.89
CA PRO A 2 -75.22 -17.23 25.40
C PRO A 2 -73.85 -16.95 26.03
N THR A 3 -73.12 -18.01 26.33
CA THR A 3 -71.67 -18.05 26.55
C THR A 3 -70.92 -17.81 25.23
N PRO A 4 -69.95 -16.88 25.16
CA PRO A 4 -69.08 -16.76 23.99
C PRO A 4 -67.95 -17.78 24.04
N VAL A 5 -67.86 -18.54 22.96
CA VAL A 5 -66.79 -19.45 22.57
C VAL A 5 -65.57 -18.62 22.13
N PHE A 6 -64.40 -18.83 22.75
CA PHE A 6 -63.13 -18.36 22.19
C PHE A 6 -62.50 -19.48 21.33
N PRO A 7 -62.13 -19.20 20.08
CA PRO A 7 -61.57 -20.20 19.18
C PRO A 7 -60.09 -20.48 19.48
N LYS A 8 -59.73 -21.76 19.36
CA LYS A 8 -58.35 -22.24 19.25
C LYS A 8 -57.74 -21.68 17.96
N THR A 9 -56.64 -20.94 18.06
CA THR A 9 -55.81 -20.61 16.90
C THR A 9 -54.44 -21.27 17.07
N LEU A 10 -54.11 -22.13 16.10
CA LEU A 10 -52.82 -22.78 15.91
C LEU A 10 -51.68 -21.74 15.96
N PHE A 11 -50.66 -22.00 16.78
CA PHE A 11 -49.34 -21.45 16.53
C PHE A 11 -48.75 -22.16 15.31
N ALA A 12 -48.72 -21.46 14.17
CA ALA A 12 -47.84 -21.82 13.08
C ALA A 12 -46.41 -21.46 13.49
N THR A 13 -45.62 -22.48 13.83
CA THR A 13 -44.18 -22.37 14.00
C THR A 13 -43.59 -21.91 12.66
N LEU A 14 -43.16 -20.65 12.62
CA LEU A 14 -42.32 -20.13 11.56
C LEU A 14 -41.03 -20.97 11.56
N LEU A 15 -40.85 -21.85 10.57
CA LEU A 15 -39.54 -22.37 10.23
C LEU A 15 -38.69 -21.16 9.83
N ALA A 16 -37.89 -20.65 10.77
CA ALA A 16 -36.73 -19.86 10.43
C ALA A 16 -35.81 -20.78 9.60
N ALA A 17 -35.86 -20.62 8.28
CA ALA A 17 -34.86 -21.20 7.41
C ALA A 17 -33.50 -20.68 7.90
N PHE A 18 -32.68 -21.57 8.44
CA PHE A 18 -31.26 -21.36 8.56
C PHE A 18 -30.73 -21.12 7.15
N ALA A 19 -30.60 -19.85 6.76
CA ALA A 19 -29.78 -19.48 5.62
C ALA A 19 -28.34 -19.83 6.00
N GLY A 20 -27.94 -21.07 5.75
CA GLY A 20 -26.55 -21.49 5.85
C GLY A 20 -25.72 -20.57 4.97
N THR A 21 -24.73 -19.90 5.56
CA THR A 21 -23.73 -19.15 4.79
C THR A 21 -23.13 -20.09 3.75
N ALA A 22 -23.21 -19.73 2.47
CA ALA A 22 -22.65 -20.54 1.40
C ALA A 22 -21.15 -20.77 1.66
N SER A 23 -20.73 -22.04 1.67
CA SER A 23 -19.34 -22.45 1.88
C SER A 23 -18.41 -21.85 0.82
N ALA A 24 -17.14 -21.68 1.17
CA ALA A 24 -16.13 -21.23 0.23
C ALA A 24 -15.86 -22.30 -0.84
N LEU A 25 -15.64 -21.88 -2.09
CA LEU A 25 -15.32 -22.79 -3.19
C LEU A 25 -13.92 -23.39 -3.03
N THR A 26 -13.78 -24.64 -3.40
CA THR A 26 -12.57 -25.46 -3.34
C THR A 26 -12.15 -25.90 -4.75
N PRO A 27 -10.94 -26.45 -4.94
CA PRO A 27 -10.57 -27.14 -6.18
C PRO A 27 -11.59 -28.19 -6.65
N GLY A 28 -12.29 -28.85 -5.72
CA GLY A 28 -13.28 -29.87 -6.02
C GLY A 28 -14.56 -29.35 -6.68
N ASP A 29 -14.83 -28.04 -6.60
CA ASP A 29 -16.03 -27.40 -7.19
C ASP A 29 -15.91 -27.15 -8.71
N GLY A 30 -14.80 -27.60 -9.31
CA GLY A 30 -14.57 -27.59 -10.75
C GLY A 30 -14.19 -26.23 -11.31
N ASP A 31 -14.27 -26.10 -12.64
CA ASP A 31 -13.80 -24.91 -13.37
C ASP A 31 -14.59 -23.63 -13.00
N PRO A 32 -13.92 -22.46 -12.90
CA PRO A 32 -14.59 -21.18 -12.73
C PRO A 32 -15.39 -20.79 -13.98
N ASP A 33 -16.54 -20.14 -13.78
CA ASP A 33 -17.35 -19.56 -14.86
C ASP A 33 -16.77 -18.22 -15.33
N ILE A 34 -16.18 -17.45 -14.40
CA ILE A 34 -15.55 -16.16 -14.67
C ILE A 34 -14.12 -16.20 -14.14
N VAL A 35 -13.17 -15.82 -14.98
CA VAL A 35 -11.75 -15.70 -14.62
C VAL A 35 -11.27 -14.28 -14.83
N LEU A 36 -10.65 -13.71 -13.79
CA LEU A 36 -9.93 -12.45 -13.86
C LEU A 36 -8.44 -12.67 -13.59
N TYR A 37 -7.61 -12.27 -14.56
CA TYR A 37 -6.17 -12.17 -14.39
C TYR A 37 -5.78 -10.71 -14.24
N VAL A 38 -5.40 -10.32 -13.03
CA VAL A 38 -5.20 -8.90 -12.68
C VAL A 38 -3.79 -8.67 -12.11
N PRO A 39 -2.83 -8.21 -12.94
CA PRO A 39 -1.51 -7.81 -12.47
C PRO A 39 -1.51 -6.41 -11.85
N GLY A 40 -0.40 -6.06 -11.19
CA GLY A 40 -0.08 -4.69 -10.80
C GLY A 40 0.13 -4.51 -9.29
N SER A 41 -0.32 -3.36 -8.76
CA SER A 41 -0.15 -2.94 -7.35
C SER A 41 -0.58 -4.00 -6.33
N GLN A 42 0.23 -4.23 -5.29
CA GLN A 42 0.03 -5.28 -4.28
C GLN A 42 -0.82 -4.83 -3.06
N ALA A 43 -0.99 -3.52 -2.83
CA ALA A 43 -1.61 -3.02 -1.59
C ALA A 43 -3.12 -3.31 -1.48
N ASN A 44 -3.73 -3.71 -2.60
CA ASN A 44 -5.15 -3.53 -2.85
C ASN A 44 -6.00 -4.81 -2.78
N ASP A 45 -5.47 -5.92 -2.29
CA ASP A 45 -6.16 -7.21 -2.42
C ASP A 45 -7.36 -7.36 -1.45
N LYS A 46 -7.35 -6.62 -0.33
CA LYS A 46 -8.38 -6.68 0.73
C LYS A 46 -9.80 -6.34 0.26
N PHE A 47 -9.98 -5.60 -0.84
CA PHE A 47 -11.33 -5.18 -1.28
C PHE A 47 -11.97 -6.09 -2.34
N PHE A 48 -11.20 -7.00 -2.97
CA PHE A 48 -11.70 -7.86 -4.04
C PHE A 48 -12.84 -8.77 -3.57
N ALA A 49 -12.60 -9.50 -2.47
CA ALA A 49 -13.59 -10.43 -1.93
C ALA A 49 -14.87 -9.73 -1.45
N PRO A 50 -14.83 -8.68 -0.60
CA PRO A 50 -16.03 -7.96 -0.19
C PRO A 50 -16.86 -7.40 -1.36
N ALA A 51 -16.18 -6.92 -2.41
CA ALA A 51 -16.80 -6.35 -3.60
C ALA A 51 -17.52 -7.39 -4.46
N LEU A 52 -17.00 -8.62 -4.54
CA LEU A 52 -17.38 -9.57 -5.58
C LEU A 52 -17.99 -10.88 -5.09
N CYS A 53 -17.61 -11.35 -3.91
CA CYS A 53 -18.01 -12.67 -3.43
C CYS A 53 -19.35 -12.62 -2.66
N SER A 54 -20.30 -13.48 -3.04
CA SER A 54 -21.56 -13.69 -2.30
C SER A 54 -21.50 -14.91 -1.35
N SER A 55 -20.41 -15.68 -1.39
CA SER A 55 -20.07 -16.75 -0.44
C SER A 55 -18.88 -16.39 0.44
N ASN A 56 -18.54 -17.28 1.38
CA ASN A 56 -17.21 -17.30 1.97
C ASN A 56 -16.14 -17.48 0.87
N ILE A 57 -14.90 -17.11 1.18
CA ILE A 57 -13.77 -17.18 0.24
C ILE A 57 -12.75 -18.20 0.72
N HIS A 58 -12.04 -18.80 -0.24
CA HIS A 58 -10.73 -19.37 0.01
C HIS A 58 -9.66 -18.52 -0.69
N THR A 59 -8.53 -18.39 -0.01
CA THR A 59 -7.36 -17.63 -0.46
C THR A 59 -6.21 -18.59 -0.80
N TYR A 60 -5.55 -18.33 -1.93
CA TYR A 60 -4.59 -19.23 -2.55
C TYR A 60 -3.25 -18.52 -2.73
N PHE A 61 -2.19 -19.06 -2.14
CA PHE A 61 -0.83 -18.50 -2.19
C PHE A 61 0.10 -19.42 -2.97
N GLN A 62 1.14 -18.82 -3.59
CA GLN A 62 2.16 -19.57 -4.30
C GLN A 62 3.12 -20.25 -3.32
N ASN A 63 3.47 -21.49 -3.59
CA ASN A 63 4.50 -22.25 -2.90
C ASN A 63 5.58 -22.67 -3.89
N TYR A 64 6.82 -22.29 -3.59
CA TYR A 64 8.01 -22.64 -4.38
C TYR A 64 8.67 -23.94 -3.91
N THR A 65 8.09 -24.58 -2.90
CA THR A 65 8.60 -25.79 -2.26
C THR A 65 7.50 -26.87 -2.24
N SER A 66 7.83 -28.04 -1.71
CA SER A 66 6.86 -29.10 -1.41
C SER A 66 6.17 -28.95 -0.05
N ASP A 67 6.64 -28.05 0.82
CA ASP A 67 6.08 -27.85 2.17
C ASP A 67 4.97 -26.78 2.12
N PRO A 68 3.69 -27.14 2.31
CA PRO A 68 2.57 -26.20 2.19
C PRO A 68 2.63 -25.04 3.18
N SER A 69 3.37 -25.16 4.29
CA SER A 69 3.54 -24.08 5.27
C SER A 69 4.42 -22.93 4.75
N LYS A 70 5.16 -23.15 3.66
CA LYS A 70 6.08 -22.18 3.05
C LYS A 70 5.45 -21.37 1.93
N ALA A 71 4.13 -21.46 1.73
CA ALA A 71 3.47 -20.62 0.74
C ALA A 71 3.58 -19.13 1.12
N THR A 72 3.76 -18.29 0.10
CA THR A 72 3.94 -16.85 0.25
C THR A 72 2.98 -16.10 -0.67
N ASN A 73 2.66 -14.88 -0.30
CA ASN A 73 1.87 -13.98 -1.15
C ASN A 73 2.71 -12.93 -1.86
N ASN A 74 4.04 -13.08 -1.93
CA ASN A 74 4.90 -12.04 -2.48
C ASN A 74 4.66 -11.83 -3.99
N ASP A 75 4.41 -12.93 -4.71
CA ASP A 75 4.43 -12.93 -6.18
C ASP A 75 3.06 -13.16 -6.80
N TYR A 76 2.26 -14.03 -6.16
CA TYR A 76 0.93 -14.37 -6.61
C TYR A 76 -0.02 -14.55 -5.43
N TRP A 77 -1.28 -14.21 -5.67
CA TRP A 77 -2.37 -14.35 -4.74
C TRP A 77 -3.65 -14.61 -5.55
N ALA A 78 -4.55 -15.43 -5.04
CA ALA A 78 -5.83 -15.62 -5.69
C ALA A 78 -6.97 -15.88 -4.70
N ILE A 79 -8.19 -15.67 -5.17
CA ILE A 79 -9.42 -16.06 -4.47
C ILE A 79 -10.33 -16.87 -5.37
N TYR A 80 -11.01 -17.84 -4.77
CA TYR A 80 -12.10 -18.60 -5.40
C TYR A 80 -13.37 -18.50 -4.57
N CYS A 81 -14.45 -18.01 -5.19
CA CYS A 81 -15.72 -17.79 -4.50
C CYS A 81 -16.90 -17.80 -5.47
N SER A 82 -18.12 -17.90 -4.94
CA SER A 82 -19.33 -17.65 -5.70
C SER A 82 -19.60 -16.15 -5.81
N THR A 83 -20.16 -15.73 -6.94
CA THR A 83 -20.64 -14.36 -7.20
C THR A 83 -22.00 -14.42 -7.89
N ASP A 84 -22.80 -13.35 -7.81
CA ASP A 84 -24.11 -13.26 -8.43
C ASP A 84 -24.53 -11.78 -8.63
N GLY A 85 -25.76 -11.59 -9.13
CA GLY A 85 -26.34 -10.27 -9.39
C GLY A 85 -26.46 -9.34 -8.17
N SER A 86 -26.39 -9.86 -6.94
CA SER A 86 -26.42 -9.04 -5.71
C SER A 86 -25.10 -8.32 -5.46
N LYS A 87 -23.97 -8.93 -5.87
CA LYS A 87 -22.62 -8.35 -5.78
C LYS A 87 -22.22 -7.66 -7.07
N VAL A 88 -22.54 -8.28 -8.21
CA VAL A 88 -22.13 -7.83 -9.53
C VAL A 88 -23.37 -7.65 -10.41
N SER A 89 -23.85 -6.41 -10.47
CA SER A 89 -25.01 -6.05 -11.29
C SER A 89 -24.81 -6.48 -12.75
N GLY A 90 -25.82 -7.16 -13.30
CA GLY A 90 -25.81 -7.66 -14.68
C GLY A 90 -25.39 -9.12 -14.84
N LEU A 91 -24.99 -9.81 -13.77
CA LEU A 91 -24.80 -11.27 -13.80
C LEU A 91 -26.14 -12.01 -13.70
N VAL A 92 -26.24 -13.11 -14.46
CA VAL A 92 -27.39 -14.03 -14.42
C VAL A 92 -27.02 -15.28 -13.61
N GLY A 93 -27.79 -15.53 -12.56
CA GLY A 93 -27.57 -16.65 -11.64
C GLY A 93 -26.31 -16.51 -10.79
N THR A 94 -25.99 -17.58 -10.06
CA THR A 94 -24.74 -17.70 -9.30
C THR A 94 -23.65 -18.26 -10.21
N LYS A 95 -22.46 -17.66 -10.14
CA LYS A 95 -21.27 -17.98 -10.93
C LYS A 95 -20.08 -18.26 -10.03
N LYS A 96 -19.20 -19.16 -10.44
CA LYS A 96 -17.91 -19.41 -9.81
C LYS A 96 -16.88 -18.43 -10.35
N LEU A 97 -16.30 -17.62 -9.47
CA LEU A 97 -15.37 -16.54 -9.81
C LEU A 97 -13.97 -16.85 -9.31
N TRP A 98 -13.01 -16.94 -10.24
CA TRP A 98 -11.59 -17.01 -9.95
C TRP A 98 -10.92 -15.68 -10.23
N ILE A 99 -10.19 -15.16 -9.25
CA ILE A 99 -9.37 -13.97 -9.41
C ILE A 99 -7.93 -14.33 -9.10
N SER A 100 -7.07 -14.27 -10.10
CA SER A 100 -5.63 -14.51 -9.94
C SER A 100 -4.86 -13.21 -10.11
N ARG A 101 -4.21 -12.79 -9.03
CA ARG A 101 -3.37 -11.60 -8.97
C ARG A 101 -1.92 -11.97 -9.21
N ARG A 102 -1.28 -11.20 -10.10
CA ARG A 102 0.17 -11.15 -10.21
C ARG A 102 0.68 -9.91 -9.50
N ARG A 103 1.58 -10.09 -8.56
CA ARG A 103 2.15 -9.05 -7.70
C ARG A 103 3.56 -8.63 -8.13
N LEU A 104 4.23 -9.42 -8.97
CA LEU A 104 5.54 -9.12 -9.56
C LEU A 104 5.48 -8.09 -10.70
N GLY A 105 6.53 -7.26 -10.82
CA GLY A 105 6.69 -6.29 -11.92
C GLY A 105 5.98 -4.95 -11.70
N ALA A 106 5.31 -4.81 -10.56
CA ALA A 106 4.65 -3.61 -10.10
C ALA A 106 3.60 -3.04 -11.09
N SER A 107 3.20 -1.78 -10.89
CA SER A 107 2.06 -1.14 -11.58
C SER A 107 2.28 -0.98 -13.09
N TYR A 108 3.50 -0.68 -13.53
CA TYR A 108 3.84 -0.58 -14.96
C TYR A 108 3.58 -1.89 -15.70
N VAL A 109 4.06 -3.03 -15.19
CA VAL A 109 3.90 -4.34 -15.87
C VAL A 109 2.42 -4.69 -16.04
N GLY A 110 1.58 -4.30 -15.08
CA GLY A 110 0.14 -4.51 -15.22
C GLY A 110 -0.48 -3.65 -16.33
N LEU A 111 -0.11 -2.38 -16.41
CA LEU A 111 -0.57 -1.48 -17.47
C LEU A 111 -0.07 -1.88 -18.86
N ASP A 112 1.19 -2.32 -18.95
CA ASP A 112 1.76 -2.81 -20.20
C ASP A 112 1.09 -4.10 -20.67
N ALA A 113 0.73 -5.00 -19.76
CA ALA A 113 -0.01 -6.22 -20.07
C ALA A 113 -1.38 -6.00 -20.72
N LEU A 114 -2.01 -4.84 -20.47
CA LEU A 114 -3.24 -4.46 -21.17
C LEU A 114 -3.02 -4.26 -22.67
N LYS A 115 -1.79 -3.98 -23.11
CA LYS A 115 -1.42 -3.84 -24.53
C LYS A 115 -1.15 -5.18 -25.22
N GLY A 116 -1.28 -6.30 -24.49
CA GLY A 116 -1.14 -7.66 -25.03
C GLY A 116 0.08 -8.42 -24.51
N THR A 117 0.94 -7.81 -23.68
CA THR A 117 2.04 -8.54 -23.01
C THR A 117 1.44 -9.66 -22.16
N LYS A 118 1.86 -10.90 -22.46
CA LYS A 118 1.38 -12.09 -21.76
C LYS A 118 2.20 -12.31 -20.48
N LEU A 119 1.52 -12.68 -19.41
CA LEU A 119 2.11 -12.82 -18.08
C LEU A 119 1.87 -14.21 -17.50
N THR A 120 2.48 -14.45 -16.34
CA THR A 120 2.31 -15.67 -15.55
C THR A 120 1.39 -15.40 -14.36
N TYR A 121 0.55 -16.36 -14.00
CA TYR A 121 -0.42 -16.27 -12.89
C TYR A 121 -0.53 -17.61 -12.16
N LEU A 122 -1.13 -17.63 -10.96
CA LEU A 122 -1.59 -18.88 -10.35
C LEU A 122 -2.62 -19.54 -11.28
N GLU A 123 -2.40 -20.83 -11.54
CA GLU A 123 -3.31 -21.67 -12.30
C GLU A 123 -4.69 -21.74 -11.62
N LYS A 124 -5.76 -21.90 -12.40
CA LYS A 124 -7.12 -22.01 -11.85
C LYS A 124 -7.24 -23.25 -10.94
N PRO A 125 -8.06 -23.21 -9.88
CA PRO A 125 -8.02 -24.19 -8.80
C PRO A 125 -8.41 -25.61 -9.23
N SER A 126 -9.17 -25.77 -10.29
CA SER A 126 -9.58 -27.06 -10.88
C SER A 126 -8.45 -27.82 -11.56
N THR A 127 -7.39 -27.13 -12.00
CA THR A 127 -6.23 -27.70 -12.71
C THR A 127 -4.92 -27.48 -11.98
N ALA A 128 -4.88 -26.56 -11.01
CA ALA A 128 -3.70 -26.26 -10.20
C ALA A 128 -3.40 -27.38 -9.19
N ALA A 129 -2.10 -27.65 -8.98
CA ALA A 129 -1.66 -28.45 -7.84
C ALA A 129 -1.68 -27.57 -6.56
N CYS A 130 -2.84 -27.56 -5.89
CA CYS A 130 -3.06 -26.85 -4.64
C CYS A 130 -3.37 -27.81 -3.49
N THR A 131 -2.63 -27.67 -2.39
CA THR A 131 -2.86 -28.42 -1.14
C THR A 131 -3.64 -27.55 -0.16
N ALA A 132 -4.72 -28.08 0.41
CA ALA A 132 -5.46 -27.40 1.47
C ALA A 132 -4.56 -27.25 2.71
N PHE A 133 -4.41 -26.02 3.20
CA PHE A 133 -3.58 -25.68 4.34
C PHE A 133 -4.04 -24.36 4.94
N SER A 134 -4.52 -24.38 6.17
CA SER A 134 -4.85 -23.16 6.92
C SER A 134 -3.57 -22.56 7.50
N GLY A 135 -2.97 -21.63 6.77
CA GLY A 135 -1.68 -21.04 7.09
C GLY A 135 -1.70 -19.53 7.22
N SER A 136 -0.57 -18.99 7.65
CA SER A 136 -0.32 -17.54 7.61
C SER A 136 1.08 -17.25 7.09
N PHE A 137 1.21 -16.15 6.36
CA PHE A 137 2.46 -15.61 5.87
C PHE A 137 2.62 -14.20 6.45
N THR A 138 3.71 -13.93 7.15
CA THR A 138 4.00 -12.60 7.71
C THR A 138 5.10 -11.94 6.91
N SER A 139 4.84 -10.70 6.48
CA SER A 139 5.79 -9.88 5.74
C SER A 139 5.56 -8.42 6.08
N GLY A 140 6.63 -7.67 6.36
CA GLY A 140 6.54 -6.27 6.74
C GLY A 140 5.70 -6.01 7.97
N GLY A 141 5.68 -6.93 8.94
CA GLY A 141 4.83 -6.83 10.13
C GLY A 141 3.32 -6.94 9.87
N THR A 142 2.92 -7.34 8.66
CA THR A 142 1.54 -7.66 8.30
C THR A 142 1.40 -9.16 8.08
N THR A 143 0.40 -9.77 8.71
CA THR A 143 0.08 -11.20 8.57
C THR A 143 -1.04 -11.40 7.56
N PHE A 144 -0.84 -12.33 6.64
CA PHE A 144 -1.78 -12.72 5.60
C PHE A 144 -2.14 -14.18 5.74
N ASN A 145 -3.43 -14.47 5.87
CA ASN A 145 -3.92 -15.84 5.97
C ASN A 145 -4.14 -16.43 4.58
N TYR A 146 -3.94 -17.74 4.46
CA TYR A 146 -4.25 -18.51 3.27
C TYR A 146 -4.86 -19.87 3.61
N ASP A 147 -5.66 -20.39 2.69
CA ASP A 147 -6.39 -21.65 2.82
C ASP A 147 -5.80 -22.74 1.92
N TYR A 148 -5.09 -22.33 0.87
CA TYR A 148 -4.45 -23.22 -0.09
C TYR A 148 -3.04 -22.77 -0.46
N SER A 149 -2.14 -23.75 -0.50
CA SER A 149 -0.76 -23.62 -0.99
C SER A 149 -0.67 -24.23 -2.39
N CYS A 150 -0.37 -23.43 -3.41
CA CYS A 150 -0.35 -23.86 -4.80
C CYS A 150 1.06 -23.82 -5.39
N THR A 151 1.47 -24.90 -6.08
CA THR A 151 2.79 -24.96 -6.74
C THR A 151 2.73 -24.63 -8.23
N THR A 152 1.55 -24.71 -8.86
CA THR A 152 1.38 -24.51 -10.30
C THR A 152 1.09 -23.05 -10.66
N VAL A 153 1.90 -22.51 -11.58
CA VAL A 153 1.65 -21.24 -12.27
C VAL A 153 1.55 -21.46 -13.77
N THR A 154 0.71 -20.68 -14.43
CA THR A 154 0.46 -20.74 -15.87
C THR A 154 1.08 -19.53 -16.56
N PRO A 155 2.04 -19.71 -17.48
CA PRO A 155 2.57 -18.61 -18.28
C PRO A 155 1.64 -18.29 -19.47
N ASN A 156 1.99 -17.24 -20.22
CA ASN A 156 1.37 -16.89 -21.50
C ASN A 156 -0.11 -16.47 -21.43
N ILE A 157 -0.53 -15.86 -20.33
CA ILE A 157 -1.91 -15.42 -20.09
C ILE A 157 -2.06 -13.91 -20.31
N THR A 158 -3.11 -13.51 -21.02
CA THR A 158 -3.47 -12.09 -21.20
C THR A 158 -4.17 -11.55 -19.95
N ALA A 159 -3.79 -10.35 -19.51
CA ALA A 159 -4.44 -9.67 -18.39
C ALA A 159 -5.87 -9.26 -18.75
N THR A 160 -6.81 -9.44 -17.81
CA THR A 160 -8.21 -8.98 -17.96
C THR A 160 -8.37 -7.51 -17.59
N GLY A 161 -7.63 -7.06 -16.60
CA GLY A 161 -7.58 -5.68 -16.12
C GLY A 161 -6.31 -5.49 -15.30
N SER A 162 -5.93 -4.27 -14.96
CA SER A 162 -4.74 -3.94 -14.17
C SER A 162 -5.15 -3.11 -12.96
N VAL A 163 -4.36 -3.21 -11.88
CA VAL A 163 -4.42 -2.27 -10.75
C VAL A 163 -3.12 -1.50 -10.65
N SER A 164 -3.20 -0.19 -10.49
CA SER A 164 -2.03 0.67 -10.40
C SER A 164 -2.16 1.63 -9.22
N ASP A 165 -1.07 1.88 -8.48
CA ASP A 165 -1.02 2.84 -7.36
C ASP A 165 -1.16 4.31 -7.81
N VAL A 166 -0.95 4.56 -9.09
CA VAL A 166 -1.06 5.87 -9.74
C VAL A 166 -1.83 5.72 -11.05
N THR A 167 -2.32 6.83 -11.60
CA THR A 167 -2.98 6.81 -12.90
C THR A 167 -2.00 6.53 -14.05
N PRO A 168 -2.45 5.96 -15.19
CA PRO A 168 -1.55 5.52 -16.27
C PRO A 168 -0.67 6.62 -16.86
N ASP A 169 -1.11 7.87 -16.82
CA ASP A 169 -0.38 9.04 -17.33
C ASP A 169 0.91 9.33 -16.57
N ALA A 170 1.07 8.80 -15.36
CA ALA A 170 2.27 8.98 -14.54
C ALA A 170 3.46 8.15 -15.06
N PHE A 171 3.22 7.09 -15.84
CA PHE A 171 4.24 6.18 -16.37
C PHE A 171 4.86 6.69 -17.66
N ARG A 172 5.54 7.84 -17.55
CA ARG A 172 6.31 8.52 -18.59
C ARG A 172 7.66 8.98 -18.04
N GLY A 173 8.64 9.22 -18.90
CA GLY A 173 10.01 9.54 -18.49
C GLY A 173 10.81 8.33 -17.97
N GLY A 174 12.14 8.51 -17.86
CA GLY A 174 13.07 7.39 -17.68
C GLY A 174 13.02 6.65 -16.34
N ASP A 175 12.57 7.29 -15.25
CA ASP A 175 12.59 6.68 -13.91
C ASP A 175 11.23 6.06 -13.52
N ASN A 176 10.14 6.50 -14.17
CA ASN A 176 8.79 5.95 -13.95
C ASN A 176 8.48 4.75 -14.82
N VAL A 177 9.37 4.40 -15.76
CA VAL A 177 9.21 3.28 -16.70
C VAL A 177 10.43 2.37 -16.58
N PRO A 178 10.27 1.04 -16.61
CA PRO A 178 11.42 0.13 -16.62
C PRO A 178 12.37 0.43 -17.77
N THR A 179 13.68 0.30 -17.54
CA THR A 179 14.70 0.59 -18.54
C THR A 179 14.45 -0.17 -19.84
N GLY A 180 14.46 0.56 -20.97
CA GLY A 180 14.25 -0.01 -22.30
C GLY A 180 12.78 -0.28 -22.66
N GLN A 181 11.84 0.06 -21.78
CA GLN A 181 10.41 -0.06 -22.06
C GLN A 181 9.79 1.25 -22.56
N ALA A 182 8.69 1.13 -23.29
CA ALA A 182 7.95 2.28 -23.81
C ALA A 182 7.05 2.92 -22.73
N GLU A 183 6.77 4.21 -22.85
CA GLU A 183 5.84 4.88 -21.95
C GLU A 183 4.40 4.32 -22.06
N ILE A 184 3.60 4.54 -21.02
CA ILE A 184 2.18 4.20 -21.06
C ILE A 184 1.39 5.36 -21.68
N VAL A 185 0.79 5.11 -22.83
CA VAL A 185 -0.12 6.06 -23.50
C VAL A 185 -1.51 5.92 -22.89
N ALA A 186 -1.80 6.73 -21.86
CA ALA A 186 -3.04 6.65 -21.08
C ALA A 186 -4.33 6.79 -21.93
N SER A 187 -4.29 7.57 -23.02
CA SER A 187 -5.41 7.74 -23.94
C SER A 187 -5.79 6.46 -24.69
N GLY A 188 -4.84 5.52 -24.84
CA GLY A 188 -5.07 4.21 -25.44
C GLY A 188 -5.78 3.20 -24.52
N ILE A 189 -5.99 3.54 -23.25
CA ILE A 189 -6.67 2.70 -22.27
C ILE A 189 -8.08 3.27 -22.05
N PRO A 190 -9.14 2.67 -22.64
CA PRO A 190 -10.47 3.26 -22.67
C PRO A 190 -11.14 3.31 -21.29
N ASN A 191 -10.92 2.28 -20.47
CA ASN A 191 -11.47 2.22 -19.12
C ASN A 191 -10.34 2.45 -18.11
N ARG A 192 -10.24 3.68 -17.61
CA ARG A 192 -9.24 4.08 -16.61
C ARG A 192 -9.96 4.76 -15.45
N ASN A 193 -10.11 4.04 -14.34
CA ASN A 193 -10.94 4.48 -13.23
C ASN A 193 -10.07 4.65 -11.99
N ALA A 194 -9.96 5.88 -11.49
CA ALA A 194 -9.47 6.13 -10.14
C ALA A 194 -10.54 5.68 -9.15
N ILE A 195 -10.13 4.92 -8.13
CA ILE A 195 -11.07 4.35 -7.16
C ILE A 195 -10.93 5.01 -5.79
N ALA A 196 -9.70 5.24 -5.32
CA ALA A 196 -9.43 5.99 -4.10
C ALA A 196 -8.02 6.63 -4.16
N GLY A 197 -7.67 7.44 -3.17
CA GLY A 197 -6.32 7.93 -2.95
C GLY A 197 -5.56 6.95 -2.06
N HIS A 198 -4.37 6.53 -2.47
CA HIS A 198 -3.51 5.62 -1.72
C HIS A 198 -2.43 6.42 -0.98
N ILE A 199 -2.35 6.27 0.33
CA ILE A 199 -1.39 6.99 1.17
C ILE A 199 -0.09 6.21 1.24
N ILE A 200 0.99 6.81 0.73
CA ILE A 200 2.32 6.22 0.66
C ILE A 200 3.22 6.90 1.69
N GLY A 201 4.08 6.12 2.33
CA GLY A 201 5.00 6.59 3.34
C GLY A 201 6.46 6.46 2.93
N THR A 202 7.31 7.20 3.63
CA THR A 202 8.76 7.02 3.63
C THR A 202 9.17 6.31 4.92
N PRO A 203 9.23 4.96 4.94
CA PRO A 203 9.79 4.27 6.08
C PRO A 203 11.30 4.54 6.21
N VAL A 204 11.79 4.55 7.44
CA VAL A 204 13.21 4.50 7.77
C VAL A 204 13.45 3.34 8.73
N THR A 205 14.66 2.78 8.76
CA THR A 205 15.03 1.75 9.75
C THR A 205 14.76 2.26 11.16
N LEU A 206 14.38 1.37 12.08
CA LEU A 206 13.97 1.76 13.44
C LEU A 206 15.08 2.57 14.14
N LEU A 207 16.33 2.14 14.00
CA LEU A 207 17.47 2.86 14.56
C LEU A 207 17.64 4.26 13.95
N LEU A 208 17.41 4.43 12.64
CA LEU A 208 17.42 5.75 12.00
C LEU A 208 16.24 6.60 12.48
N ARG A 209 15.03 6.03 12.60
CA ARG A 209 13.86 6.75 13.15
C ARG A 209 14.20 7.31 14.54
N ASN A 210 14.82 6.50 15.38
CA ASN A 210 15.17 6.88 16.76
C ASN A 210 16.29 7.92 16.78
N ALA A 211 17.24 7.86 15.86
CA ALA A 211 18.27 8.90 15.68
C ALA A 211 17.63 10.24 15.30
N LEU A 212 16.74 10.24 14.29
CA LEU A 212 16.01 11.44 13.85
C LEU A 212 15.12 12.01 14.96
N GLN A 213 14.42 11.15 15.70
CA GLN A 213 13.58 11.54 16.82
C GLN A 213 14.42 12.23 17.90
N TYR A 214 15.52 11.63 18.35
CA TYR A 214 16.36 12.23 19.37
C TYR A 214 17.05 13.50 18.87
N ALA A 215 17.47 13.55 17.60
CA ALA A 215 18.03 14.75 16.98
C ALA A 215 17.02 15.93 17.02
N GLN A 216 15.75 15.66 16.75
CA GLN A 216 14.69 16.68 16.78
C GLN A 216 14.24 17.04 18.20
N VAL A 217 14.39 16.15 19.17
CA VAL A 217 14.27 16.50 20.59
C VAL A 217 15.38 17.48 20.99
N LEU A 218 16.63 17.21 20.60
CA LEU A 218 17.77 18.06 20.91
C LEU A 218 17.69 19.45 20.28
N SER A 219 17.08 19.58 19.10
CA SER A 219 16.85 20.87 18.44
C SER A 219 15.58 21.59 18.90
N GLY A 220 14.77 20.97 19.76
CA GLY A 220 13.48 21.51 20.21
C GLY A 220 12.35 21.41 19.19
N ALA A 221 12.54 20.72 18.08
CA ALA A 221 11.50 20.47 17.07
C ALA A 221 10.48 19.42 17.53
N LEU A 222 10.86 18.53 18.44
CA LEU A 222 9.96 17.57 19.10
C LEU A 222 9.92 17.80 20.62
N PRO A 223 8.80 17.43 21.29
CA PRO A 223 8.72 17.45 22.75
C PRO A 223 9.83 16.66 23.43
N SER A 224 10.36 17.18 24.54
CA SER A 224 11.50 16.57 25.25
C SER A 224 11.22 15.18 25.83
N ASN A 225 9.96 14.80 25.98
CA ASN A 225 9.54 13.48 26.45
C ASN A 225 9.41 12.43 25.32
N CYS A 226 9.69 12.78 24.06
CA CYS A 226 9.62 11.85 22.94
C CYS A 226 10.78 10.85 22.87
N ALA A 227 11.95 11.21 23.39
CA ALA A 227 13.11 10.33 23.48
C ALA A 227 13.95 10.74 24.71
N VAL A 228 13.99 9.87 25.72
CA VAL A 228 14.66 10.17 27.01
C VAL A 228 15.76 9.13 27.28
N PRO A 229 17.05 9.50 27.16
CA PRO A 229 18.16 8.62 27.51
C PRO A 229 18.07 8.12 28.96
N GLY A 230 18.48 6.88 29.22
CA GLY A 230 18.47 6.28 30.56
C GLY A 230 17.09 5.96 31.13
N SER A 231 16.00 6.26 30.41
CA SER A 231 14.65 5.93 30.83
C SER A 231 14.22 4.54 30.34
N THR A 232 13.70 3.73 31.26
CA THR A 232 12.94 2.50 30.93
C THR A 232 11.48 2.81 30.59
N THR A 233 11.04 4.06 30.75
CA THR A 233 9.67 4.53 30.56
C THR A 233 9.45 5.17 29.19
N SER A 234 10.03 4.63 28.11
CA SER A 234 9.53 4.87 26.75
C SER A 234 8.17 4.18 26.60
N ALA A 235 7.20 4.64 27.38
CA ALA A 235 5.85 4.14 27.46
C ALA A 235 5.07 4.72 26.28
N ASN A 236 5.20 4.10 25.09
CA ASN A 236 4.40 4.32 23.89
C ASN A 236 4.29 5.77 23.33
N MET A 237 4.77 6.81 24.02
CA MET A 237 4.72 8.20 23.55
C MET A 237 5.63 8.43 22.35
N ASP A 238 6.77 7.75 22.32
CA ASP A 238 7.77 7.79 21.24
C ASP A 238 7.19 7.33 19.89
N GLU A 239 6.11 6.55 19.90
CA GLU A 239 5.45 6.03 18.71
C GLU A 239 4.20 6.84 18.30
N THR A 240 3.86 7.91 19.06
CA THR A 240 2.71 8.77 18.74
C THR A 240 3.00 9.71 17.57
N ALA A 241 1.94 10.23 16.95
CA ALA A 241 2.06 11.28 15.94
C ALA A 241 2.85 12.49 16.45
N ALA A 242 2.71 12.88 17.73
CA ALA A 242 3.42 14.03 18.29
C ALA A 242 4.94 13.82 18.33
N CYS A 243 5.40 12.58 18.55
CA CYS A 243 6.81 12.23 18.64
C CYS A 243 7.42 11.70 17.35
N MET A 244 6.62 11.46 16.31
CA MET A 244 7.12 11.04 15.00
C MET A 244 8.03 12.13 14.42
N PRO A 245 9.29 11.80 14.04
CA PRO A 245 10.20 12.76 13.43
C PRO A 245 9.75 13.13 12.02
N SER A 246 10.21 14.28 11.54
CA SER A 246 9.91 14.78 10.20
C SER A 246 11.16 15.05 9.38
N LEU A 247 11.10 14.76 8.09
CA LEU A 247 11.99 15.35 7.09
C LEU A 247 11.18 16.27 6.18
N SER A 248 11.81 17.27 5.59
CA SER A 248 11.16 18.09 4.56
C SER A 248 11.14 17.35 3.22
N LYS A 249 10.23 17.74 2.31
CA LYS A 249 10.25 17.27 0.92
C LYS A 249 11.60 17.46 0.24
N GLN A 250 12.28 18.59 0.50
CA GLN A 250 13.58 18.89 -0.10
C GLN A 250 14.65 17.93 0.43
N GLN A 251 14.65 17.64 1.74
CA GLN A 251 15.57 16.65 2.31
C GLN A 251 15.32 15.26 1.73
N LEU A 252 14.06 14.85 1.60
CA LEU A 252 13.71 13.59 0.94
C LEU A 252 14.12 13.59 -0.54
N ALA A 253 13.93 14.69 -1.25
CA ALA A 253 14.36 14.80 -2.64
C ALA A 253 15.87 14.65 -2.77
N SER A 254 16.65 15.29 -1.91
CA SER A 254 18.10 15.17 -1.87
C SER A 254 18.57 13.75 -1.53
N LEU A 255 17.87 13.05 -0.63
CA LEU A 255 18.15 11.65 -0.29
C LEU A 255 17.85 10.73 -1.48
N PHE A 256 16.62 10.75 -2.01
CA PHE A 256 16.21 9.86 -3.10
C PHE A 256 16.89 10.17 -4.43
N SER A 257 17.37 11.40 -4.65
CA SER A 257 18.20 11.71 -5.82
C SER A 257 19.67 11.33 -5.65
N GLY A 258 20.09 10.90 -4.45
CA GLY A 258 21.49 10.64 -4.12
C GLY A 258 22.36 11.90 -4.03
N ALA A 259 21.75 13.10 -3.97
CA ALA A 259 22.48 14.35 -3.76
C ALA A 259 23.05 14.43 -2.33
N VAL A 260 22.44 13.72 -1.38
CA VAL A 260 23.01 13.41 -0.08
C VAL A 260 23.26 11.91 -0.01
N SER A 261 24.52 11.52 0.13
CA SER A 261 24.95 10.12 0.20
C SER A 261 25.49 9.72 1.58
N ASP A 262 25.53 10.62 2.55
CA ASP A 262 26.01 10.38 3.91
C ASP A 262 25.05 10.99 4.93
N TRP A 263 24.60 10.20 5.91
CA TRP A 263 23.71 10.60 7.00
C TRP A 263 24.32 11.69 7.89
N ASP A 264 25.65 11.79 7.98
CA ASP A 264 26.33 12.86 8.71
C ASP A 264 26.34 14.20 7.98
N SER A 265 25.83 14.24 6.75
CA SER A 265 25.45 15.51 6.10
C SER A 265 24.27 16.19 6.79
N PHE A 266 23.47 15.45 7.55
CA PHE A 266 22.43 16.01 8.40
C PHE A 266 23.03 16.36 9.76
N SER A 267 22.82 17.60 10.18
CA SER A 267 23.18 18.06 11.52
C SER A 267 22.02 18.78 12.19
N VAL A 268 22.01 18.73 13.52
CA VAL A 268 21.09 19.48 14.36
C VAL A 268 21.86 20.39 15.30
N ASN A 269 21.29 21.55 15.59
CA ASN A 269 21.80 22.40 16.64
C ASN A 269 21.26 21.93 17.98
N ALA A 270 22.13 21.42 18.85
CA ALA A 270 21.81 21.00 20.20
C ALA A 270 22.43 21.99 21.20
N SER A 271 21.64 22.98 21.63
CA SER A 271 22.08 24.01 22.61
C SER A 271 23.32 24.82 22.16
N GLY A 272 23.37 25.19 20.88
CA GLY A 272 24.46 25.99 20.30
C GLY A 272 25.56 25.17 19.63
N THR A 273 25.54 23.84 19.73
CA THR A 273 26.51 22.94 19.08
C THR A 273 25.87 22.20 17.92
N ALA A 274 26.46 22.29 16.72
CA ALA A 274 26.08 21.45 15.60
C ALA A 274 26.56 20.01 15.83
N LEU A 275 25.63 19.05 15.78
CA LEU A 275 25.91 17.62 15.90
C LEU A 275 25.43 16.90 14.64
N THR A 276 26.29 16.09 14.02
CA THR A 276 25.88 15.15 12.97
C THR A 276 25.00 14.04 13.55
N LEU A 277 24.30 13.28 12.71
CA LEU A 277 23.45 12.20 13.20
C LEU A 277 24.23 11.10 13.94
N SER A 278 25.44 10.73 13.48
CA SER A 278 26.29 9.78 14.22
C SER A 278 26.69 10.32 15.59
N GLN A 279 26.98 11.62 15.70
CA GLN A 279 27.27 12.31 16.97
C GLN A 279 26.04 12.38 17.88
N VAL A 280 24.83 12.51 17.32
CA VAL A 280 23.58 12.40 18.09
C VAL A 280 23.45 11.00 18.72
N ALA A 281 23.74 9.94 17.97
CA ALA A 281 23.72 8.58 18.49
C ALA A 281 24.81 8.34 19.56
N ALA A 282 26.01 8.91 19.39
CA ALA A 282 27.04 8.87 20.41
C ALA A 282 26.62 9.60 21.71
N ARG A 283 25.96 10.76 21.58
CA ARG A 283 25.41 11.52 22.71
C ARG A 283 24.29 10.78 23.44
N TRP A 284 23.48 10.00 22.72
CA TRP A 284 22.48 9.11 23.34
C TRP A 284 23.16 8.12 24.29
N ALA A 285 24.20 7.43 23.83
CA ALA A 285 24.94 6.48 24.63
C ALA A 285 25.65 7.14 25.83
N SER A 286 26.28 8.31 25.64
CA SER A 286 26.95 9.03 26.74
C SER A 286 25.99 9.47 27.85
N ASN A 287 24.73 9.69 27.51
CA ASN A 287 23.67 10.06 28.45
C ASN A 287 22.95 8.85 29.07
N GLY A 288 23.52 7.64 28.95
CA GLY A 288 22.95 6.42 29.53
C GLY A 288 21.83 5.78 28.71
N GLY A 289 21.66 6.18 27.45
CA GLY A 289 20.71 5.57 26.53
C GLY A 289 21.06 4.13 26.14
N SER A 290 20.06 3.27 25.98
CA SER A 290 20.26 1.88 25.53
C SER A 290 20.57 1.79 24.05
N ALA A 291 21.54 0.94 23.68
CA ALA A 291 21.86 0.61 22.29
C ALA A 291 20.73 -0.16 21.57
N SER A 292 19.81 -0.79 22.33
CA SER A 292 18.62 -1.44 21.76
C SER A 292 17.61 -0.45 21.20
N TYR A 293 17.64 0.80 21.67
CA TYR A 293 16.78 1.87 21.16
C TYR A 293 17.49 2.65 20.05
N LEU A 294 18.72 3.10 20.29
CA LEU A 294 19.49 3.87 19.32
C LEU A 294 20.96 3.45 19.36
N LYS A 295 21.46 3.01 18.21
CA LYS A 295 22.86 2.69 17.94
C LYS A 295 23.30 3.43 16.69
N ALA A 296 24.49 4.02 16.73
CA ALA A 296 25.13 4.58 15.54
C ALA A 296 25.26 3.50 14.45
N PRO A 297 25.15 3.85 13.16
CA PRO A 297 25.32 2.87 12.12
C PRO A 297 26.80 2.50 12.02
N ASP A 298 27.09 1.27 11.61
CA ASP A 298 28.47 0.83 11.40
C ASP A 298 29.10 1.53 10.15
N ASP A 299 28.33 2.36 9.43
CA ASP A 299 28.67 3.16 8.25
C ASP A 299 27.59 4.22 8.06
N THR A 300 28.01 5.46 7.80
CA THR A 300 27.11 6.61 7.68
C THR A 300 26.56 6.79 6.27
N THR A 301 26.96 5.97 5.29
CA THR A 301 26.39 5.98 3.94
C THR A 301 24.86 5.93 3.99
N VAL A 302 24.22 6.73 3.13
CA VAL A 302 22.78 6.66 2.92
C VAL A 302 22.48 5.37 2.16
N HIS A 303 21.70 4.50 2.79
CA HIS A 303 21.18 3.29 2.17
C HIS A 303 19.72 3.52 1.78
N ILE A 304 19.35 3.10 0.57
CA ILE A 304 17.99 3.29 0.07
C ILE A 304 17.42 1.95 -0.36
N CYS A 305 16.35 1.55 0.31
CA CYS A 305 15.46 0.53 -0.22
C CYS A 305 14.51 1.23 -1.19
N ARG A 306 14.60 0.89 -2.47
CA ARG A 306 13.70 1.45 -3.47
C ARG A 306 13.15 0.33 -4.33
N ARG A 307 12.06 0.64 -5.01
CA ARG A 307 11.42 -0.33 -5.90
C ARG A 307 12.05 -0.31 -7.30
N GLU A 308 11.76 -1.34 -8.07
CA GLU A 308 12.04 -1.33 -9.51
C GLU A 308 11.37 -0.15 -10.21
N ASN A 309 11.98 0.38 -11.26
CA ASN A 309 11.33 1.41 -12.10
C ASN A 309 9.98 0.91 -12.59
N GLY A 310 8.96 1.77 -12.61
CA GLY A 310 7.58 1.36 -12.91
C GLY A 310 6.78 0.84 -11.70
N ALA A 311 7.35 0.84 -10.49
CA ALA A 311 6.57 0.62 -9.29
C ALA A 311 5.72 1.83 -8.94
N GLY A 312 4.40 1.64 -8.81
CA GLY A 312 3.45 2.74 -8.66
C GLY A 312 3.69 3.57 -7.40
N GLN A 313 4.09 2.96 -6.28
CA GLN A 313 4.46 3.70 -5.07
C GLN A 313 5.66 4.62 -5.30
N GLN A 314 6.66 4.10 -6.02
CA GLN A 314 7.83 4.89 -6.41
C GLN A 314 7.44 5.99 -7.38
N VAL A 315 6.59 5.71 -8.38
CA VAL A 315 6.10 6.72 -9.31
C VAL A 315 5.36 7.85 -8.59
N ALA A 316 4.55 7.54 -7.57
CA ALA A 316 3.91 8.56 -6.74
C ALA A 316 4.94 9.42 -5.98
N LEU A 317 5.98 8.80 -5.41
CA LEU A 317 7.09 9.53 -4.78
C LEU A 317 7.83 10.40 -5.78
N LEU A 318 8.09 9.88 -6.98
CA LEU A 318 8.77 10.62 -8.05
C LEU A 318 7.95 11.83 -8.47
N ALA A 319 6.65 11.69 -8.69
CA ALA A 319 5.78 12.79 -9.05
C ALA A 319 5.64 13.84 -7.93
N THR A 320 5.55 13.40 -6.67
CA THR A 320 5.25 14.28 -5.53
C THR A 320 6.48 14.95 -4.93
N ILE A 321 7.56 14.18 -4.77
CA ILE A 321 8.77 14.59 -4.04
C ILE A 321 9.86 15.04 -5.00
N LEU A 322 10.15 14.26 -6.05
CA LEU A 322 11.16 14.64 -7.06
C LEU A 322 10.57 15.49 -8.20
N GLN A 323 9.26 15.63 -8.29
CA GLN A 323 8.57 16.25 -9.43
C GLN A 323 9.02 15.66 -10.78
N ASN A 324 9.27 14.35 -10.81
CA ASN A 324 9.68 13.60 -11.98
C ASN A 324 8.51 12.76 -12.50
N PRO A 325 8.12 12.92 -13.79
CA PRO A 325 8.80 13.62 -14.88
C PRO A 325 8.27 15.05 -15.06
N CYS A 326 7.56 15.58 -14.07
CA CYS A 326 6.74 16.79 -14.17
C CYS A 326 7.52 18.06 -14.53
N LEU A 327 8.79 18.15 -14.10
CA LEU A 327 9.71 19.23 -14.48
C LEU A 327 10.59 18.90 -15.70
N GLY A 328 10.29 17.82 -16.43
CA GLY A 328 11.11 17.35 -17.54
C GLY A 328 12.55 17.08 -17.11
N ASN A 329 13.52 17.59 -17.89
CA ASN A 329 14.96 17.41 -17.62
C ASN A 329 15.46 18.14 -16.36
N SER A 330 14.66 19.05 -15.80
CA SER A 330 15.00 19.75 -14.56
C SER A 330 14.61 18.96 -13.31
N ALA A 331 13.84 17.88 -13.44
CA ALA A 331 13.49 17.03 -12.31
C ALA A 331 14.71 16.25 -11.80
N PRO A 332 14.97 16.22 -10.49
CA PRO A 332 15.89 15.26 -9.91
C PRO A 332 15.59 13.84 -10.38
N ARG A 333 16.65 13.11 -10.71
CA ARG A 333 16.57 11.69 -11.09
C ARG A 333 16.64 10.84 -9.86
N LEU A 334 15.94 9.72 -9.88
CA LEU A 334 16.03 8.74 -8.82
C LEU A 334 17.42 8.09 -8.84
N VAL A 335 18.04 7.96 -7.67
CA VAL A 335 19.32 7.28 -7.55
C VAL A 335 19.22 5.81 -7.96
N GLN A 336 20.22 5.35 -8.69
CA GLN A 336 20.32 3.99 -9.21
C GLN A 336 21.39 3.21 -8.44
N PRO A 337 21.32 1.86 -8.40
CA PRO A 337 22.38 1.04 -7.84
C PRO A 337 23.75 1.31 -8.48
N GLY A 338 24.82 1.22 -7.68
CA GLY A 338 26.19 1.47 -8.12
C GLY A 338 26.64 2.93 -8.05
N GLY A 339 25.80 3.84 -7.52
CA GLY A 339 26.18 5.23 -7.22
C GLY A 339 26.86 5.40 -5.85
N PHE A 340 27.05 6.67 -5.44
CA PHE A 340 27.59 7.04 -4.12
C PHE A 340 26.67 6.66 -2.95
N THR A 341 25.37 6.54 -3.23
CA THR A 341 24.36 6.03 -2.30
C THR A 341 24.17 4.53 -2.54
N ASP A 342 24.02 3.74 -1.48
CA ASP A 342 23.76 2.30 -1.60
C ASP A 342 22.27 2.06 -1.85
N ALA A 343 21.86 2.18 -3.12
CA ALA A 343 20.49 1.93 -3.55
C ALA A 343 20.25 0.46 -3.88
N GLN A 344 19.23 -0.12 -3.27
CA GLN A 344 18.81 -1.51 -3.41
C GLN A 344 17.47 -1.60 -4.13
N LEU A 345 17.35 -2.55 -5.09
CA LEU A 345 16.15 -2.71 -5.92
C LEU A 345 15.25 -3.83 -5.40
N ALA A 346 14.11 -3.46 -4.82
CA ALA A 346 13.06 -4.36 -4.37
C ALA A 346 11.98 -4.57 -5.45
N THR A 347 11.74 -5.81 -5.84
CA THR A 347 10.73 -6.19 -6.86
C THR A 347 9.31 -6.32 -6.30
N SER A 348 9.15 -6.38 -4.98
CA SER A 348 7.86 -6.50 -4.28
C SER A 348 7.81 -5.65 -3.01
N LEU A 349 6.62 -5.45 -2.42
CA LEU A 349 6.52 -4.78 -1.11
C LEU A 349 7.21 -5.61 -0.02
N GLY A 350 7.16 -6.94 -0.11
CA GLY A 350 7.86 -7.82 0.84
C GLY A 350 9.39 -7.74 0.73
N ALA A 351 9.93 -7.57 -0.48
CA ALA A 351 11.36 -7.35 -0.69
C ALA A 351 11.83 -6.01 -0.09
N GLU A 352 11.01 -4.96 -0.19
CA GLU A 352 11.27 -3.67 0.45
C GLU A 352 11.36 -3.80 1.98
N ASP A 353 10.44 -4.55 2.59
CA ASP A 353 10.45 -4.79 4.04
C ASP A 353 11.68 -5.59 4.50
N ASN A 354 12.08 -6.59 3.72
CA ASN A 354 13.28 -7.37 4.00
C ASN A 354 14.53 -6.50 3.84
N CYS A 355 14.59 -5.62 2.84
CA CYS A 355 15.68 -4.67 2.67
C CYS A 355 15.84 -3.75 3.89
N LEU A 356 14.75 -3.13 4.36
CA LEU A 356 14.78 -2.26 5.54
C LEU A 356 15.17 -3.05 6.81
N SER A 357 14.64 -4.27 6.96
CA SER A 357 14.95 -5.12 8.11
C SER A 357 16.41 -5.58 8.12
N ASP A 358 16.96 -5.94 6.95
CA ASP A 358 18.35 -6.35 6.81
C ASP A 358 19.31 -5.22 7.11
N PHE A 359 19.05 -4.00 6.62
CA PHE A 359 19.86 -2.85 7.00
C PHE A 359 19.75 -2.56 8.50
N ASN A 360 18.57 -2.63 9.10
CA ASN A 360 18.42 -2.38 10.54
C ASN A 360 19.16 -3.44 11.39
N ASN A 361 19.06 -4.72 11.01
CA ASN A 361 19.49 -5.85 11.83
C ASN A 361 20.90 -6.37 11.46
N GLY A 362 21.43 -5.97 10.32
CA GLY A 362 22.66 -6.53 9.75
C GLY A 362 22.50 -7.97 9.24
N THR A 363 21.35 -8.31 8.66
CA THR A 363 21.02 -9.67 8.17
C THR A 363 21.02 -9.77 6.63
N THR A 364 20.67 -10.94 6.08
CA THR A 364 20.79 -11.28 4.64
C THR A 364 19.53 -11.93 4.04
N ASN A 365 18.34 -11.54 4.48
CA ASN A 365 17.10 -12.06 3.91
C ASN A 365 16.82 -11.51 2.50
N PHE A 366 17.38 -10.34 2.20
CA PHE A 366 17.33 -9.61 0.94
C PHE A 366 18.73 -9.19 0.50
N LEU A 367 19.57 -8.67 1.41
CA LEU A 367 20.94 -8.28 1.09
C LEU A 367 21.81 -9.52 0.81
N PRO A 368 22.72 -9.46 -0.17
CA PRO A 368 23.56 -10.60 -0.53
C PRO A 368 24.58 -10.97 0.55
N THR A 369 24.95 -10.02 1.42
CA THR A 369 25.91 -10.19 2.50
C THR A 369 25.48 -9.37 3.72
N ALA A 370 25.83 -9.85 4.92
CA ALA A 370 25.54 -9.16 6.16
C ALA A 370 26.39 -7.89 6.26
N LYS A 371 25.77 -6.73 6.53
CA LYS A 371 26.44 -5.42 6.53
C LYS A 371 26.52 -4.73 7.91
N GLY A 372 26.26 -5.45 9.00
CA GLY A 372 26.07 -4.82 10.32
C GLY A 372 24.85 -3.88 10.33
N ASN A 373 24.63 -3.13 11.41
CA ASN A 373 23.49 -2.21 11.42
C ASN A 373 23.80 -0.97 10.58
N ARG A 374 22.88 -0.64 9.70
CA ARG A 374 22.92 0.50 8.79
C ARG A 374 21.63 1.29 8.90
N TRP A 375 21.72 2.58 8.61
CA TRP A 375 20.56 3.45 8.52
C TRP A 375 20.07 3.50 7.08
N ALA A 376 18.80 3.17 6.87
CA ALA A 376 18.21 3.16 5.54
C ALA A 376 16.84 3.84 5.51
N ILE A 377 16.49 4.37 4.35
CA ILE A 377 15.18 4.94 4.02
C ILE A 377 14.59 4.16 2.85
N GLY A 378 13.27 4.09 2.76
CA GLY A 378 12.61 3.46 1.63
C GLY A 378 11.25 4.01 1.26
N ILE A 379 10.51 3.23 0.47
CA ILE A 379 9.21 3.60 -0.11
C ILE A 379 8.22 2.48 0.15
N GLN A 380 7.23 2.72 1.02
CA GLN A 380 6.30 1.68 1.43
C GLN A 380 4.89 2.22 1.62
N THR A 381 3.91 1.34 1.45
CA THR A 381 2.50 1.68 1.64
C THR A 381 2.10 1.58 3.11
N THR A 382 1.14 2.40 3.53
CA THR A 382 0.82 2.55 4.96
C THR A 382 -0.01 1.41 5.54
N GLU A 383 -0.43 0.42 4.76
CA GLU A 383 -1.05 -0.82 5.24
C GLU A 383 -0.02 -1.83 5.76
N ARG A 384 1.27 -1.49 5.65
CA ARG A 384 2.40 -2.29 6.14
C ARG A 384 2.79 -1.85 7.55
N ASN A 385 3.28 -2.83 8.32
CA ASN A 385 3.84 -2.65 9.66
C ASN A 385 2.95 -1.95 10.68
N VAL A 386 1.63 -2.10 10.55
CA VAL A 386 0.63 -1.61 11.52
C VAL A 386 0.92 -2.14 12.93
N SER A 387 1.33 -3.41 13.03
CA SER A 387 1.69 -4.06 14.31
C SER A 387 3.04 -3.60 14.88
N ARG A 388 3.84 -2.85 14.10
CA ARG A 388 5.19 -2.40 14.44
C ARG A 388 6.21 -3.53 14.70
N SER A 389 5.90 -4.74 14.26
CA SER A 389 6.75 -5.93 14.44
C SER A 389 7.94 -6.00 13.48
N ALA A 390 7.94 -5.23 12.39
CA ALA A 390 9.13 -5.03 11.56
C ALA A 390 9.96 -3.84 12.05
N ASN A 391 11.28 -3.91 11.87
CA ASN A 391 12.24 -2.93 12.40
C ASN A 391 12.43 -1.69 11.50
N TYR A 392 11.31 -1.10 11.10
CA TYR A 392 11.26 0.21 10.45
C TYR A 392 10.04 0.99 10.95
N ARG A 393 10.03 2.29 10.74
CA ARG A 393 8.89 3.18 11.05
C ARG A 393 8.74 4.21 9.95
N PHE A 394 7.50 4.61 9.68
CA PHE A 394 7.25 5.78 8.84
C PHE A 394 7.71 7.06 9.55
N ILE A 395 8.05 8.09 8.77
CA ILE A 395 8.30 9.45 9.26
C ILE A 395 7.30 10.44 8.67
N LYS A 396 7.21 11.62 9.27
CA LYS A 396 6.44 12.74 8.71
C LYS A 396 7.15 13.34 7.50
N ILE A 397 6.36 13.94 6.62
CA ILE A 397 6.83 14.80 5.53
C ILE A 397 6.30 16.20 5.80
N ASP A 398 7.19 17.19 5.84
CA ASP A 398 6.86 18.59 6.13
C ASP A 398 6.00 18.76 7.42
N GLY A 399 6.25 17.94 8.44
CA GLY A 399 5.53 17.96 9.71
C GLY A 399 4.21 17.19 9.74
N ALA A 400 3.72 16.69 8.60
CA ALA A 400 2.48 15.93 8.50
C ALA A 400 2.74 14.41 8.57
N ALA A 401 1.95 13.70 9.38
CA ALA A 401 1.99 12.24 9.46
C ALA A 401 1.21 11.60 8.29
N PRO A 402 1.59 10.39 7.82
CA PRO A 402 0.94 9.70 6.71
C PRO A 402 -0.42 9.11 7.12
N THR A 403 -1.39 9.97 7.41
CA THR A 403 -2.71 9.60 7.91
C THR A 403 -3.82 10.09 6.99
N VAL A 404 -4.97 9.43 7.06
CA VAL A 404 -6.19 9.82 6.35
C VAL A 404 -6.57 11.27 6.67
N GLU A 405 -6.49 11.66 7.94
CA GLU A 405 -6.77 13.04 8.39
C GLU A 405 -5.83 14.04 7.72
N GLN A 406 -4.52 13.80 7.76
CA GLN A 406 -3.55 14.76 7.22
C GLN A 406 -3.63 14.89 5.69
N VAL A 407 -4.05 13.83 4.99
CA VAL A 407 -4.34 13.90 3.54
C VAL A 407 -5.63 14.67 3.28
N ALA A 408 -6.70 14.42 4.06
CA ALA A 408 -7.96 15.16 3.94
C ALA A 408 -7.81 16.66 4.24
N LEU A 409 -6.87 17.02 5.13
CA LEU A 409 -6.47 18.40 5.43
C LEU A 409 -5.46 19.00 4.43
N GLY A 410 -5.03 18.25 3.41
CA GLY A 410 -4.07 18.72 2.41
C GLY A 410 -2.65 18.93 2.93
N LYS A 411 -2.33 18.42 4.13
CA LYS A 411 -1.04 18.59 4.80
C LYS A 411 -0.04 17.50 4.40
N TYR A 412 -0.50 16.24 4.31
CA TYR A 412 0.36 15.14 3.92
C TYR A 412 0.41 15.00 2.40
N PRO A 413 1.59 15.10 1.78
CA PRO A 413 1.69 15.28 0.34
C PRO A 413 1.73 13.97 -0.45
N LEU A 414 2.21 12.88 0.16
CA LEU A 414 2.57 11.67 -0.55
C LEU A 414 1.38 10.71 -0.63
N TRP A 415 0.46 11.03 -1.52
CA TRP A 415 -0.67 10.20 -1.88
C TRP A 415 -0.94 10.31 -3.38
N SER A 416 -1.56 9.29 -3.97
CA SER A 416 -1.91 9.30 -5.40
C SER A 416 -3.23 8.61 -5.67
N GLU A 417 -3.94 9.04 -6.72
CA GLU A 417 -5.12 8.35 -7.20
C GLU A 417 -4.73 7.00 -7.78
N TYR A 418 -5.04 5.94 -7.05
CA TYR A 418 -4.85 4.59 -7.52
C TYR A 418 -6.13 4.12 -8.23
N GLY A 419 -5.98 3.16 -9.14
CA GLY A 419 -7.08 2.81 -10.02
C GLY A 419 -7.06 1.41 -10.58
N ILE A 420 -8.18 1.07 -11.23
CA ILE A 420 -8.36 -0.15 -12.02
C ILE A 420 -8.55 0.26 -13.47
N GLN A 421 -7.85 -0.44 -14.37
CA GLN A 421 -7.89 -0.15 -15.80
C GLN A 421 -8.09 -1.41 -16.64
N TRP A 422 -8.79 -1.31 -17.76
CA TRP A 422 -8.95 -2.43 -18.69
C TRP A 422 -9.28 -1.97 -20.12
N MET A 423 -9.07 -2.88 -21.07
CA MET A 423 -9.40 -2.69 -22.48
C MET A 423 -10.83 -3.16 -22.79
N ASN A 424 -11.41 -2.71 -23.90
CA ASN A 424 -12.79 -3.08 -24.28
C ASN A 424 -12.95 -4.54 -24.77
N ASN A 425 -11.89 -5.33 -24.79
CA ASN A 425 -11.88 -6.71 -25.28
C ASN A 425 -12.19 -7.76 -24.19
N VAL A 426 -12.70 -7.33 -23.04
CA VAL A 426 -13.16 -8.24 -21.97
C VAL A 426 -14.57 -8.78 -22.28
N THR A 427 -14.91 -9.94 -21.75
CA THR A 427 -16.29 -10.46 -21.85
C THR A 427 -17.27 -9.57 -21.08
N ALA A 428 -18.58 -9.70 -21.36
CA ALA A 428 -19.61 -8.94 -20.65
C ALA A 428 -19.55 -9.15 -19.13
N ASP A 429 -19.41 -10.41 -18.69
CA ASP A 429 -19.31 -10.78 -17.28
C ASP A 429 -18.02 -10.23 -16.65
N GLN A 430 -16.87 -10.36 -17.33
CA GLN A 430 -15.61 -9.76 -16.84
C GLN A 430 -15.73 -8.23 -16.69
N GLY A 431 -16.35 -7.57 -17.67
CA GLY A 431 -16.61 -6.13 -17.61
C GLY A 431 -17.55 -5.74 -16.46
N ASN A 432 -18.57 -6.54 -16.17
CA ASN A 432 -19.46 -6.32 -15.02
C ASN A 432 -18.69 -6.46 -13.70
N VAL A 433 -17.85 -7.49 -13.55
CA VAL A 433 -17.03 -7.70 -12.35
C VAL A 433 -16.04 -6.55 -12.15
N LEU A 434 -15.35 -6.10 -13.21
CA LEU A 434 -14.42 -4.96 -13.14
C LEU A 434 -15.13 -3.65 -12.75
N ARG A 435 -16.34 -3.40 -13.27
CA ARG A 435 -17.16 -2.24 -12.87
C ARG A 435 -17.63 -2.34 -11.42
N ALA A 436 -17.98 -3.54 -10.94
CA ALA A 436 -18.36 -3.75 -9.55
C ALA A 436 -17.18 -3.45 -8.59
N LEU A 437 -15.96 -3.86 -8.94
CA LEU A 437 -14.74 -3.50 -8.21
C LEU A 437 -14.54 -1.99 -8.13
N VAL A 438 -14.67 -1.29 -9.27
CA VAL A 438 -14.57 0.18 -9.32
C VAL A 438 -15.62 0.82 -8.41
N LYS A 439 -16.91 0.47 -8.59
CA LYS A 439 -18.00 1.05 -7.80
C LYS A 439 -17.83 0.78 -6.31
N TYR A 440 -17.39 -0.42 -5.93
CA TYR A 440 -17.14 -0.75 -4.53
C TYR A 440 -15.99 0.09 -3.96
N GLY A 441 -14.85 0.16 -4.66
CA GLY A 441 -13.66 0.88 -4.20
C GLY A 441 -13.83 2.39 -4.14
N GLN A 442 -14.77 2.94 -4.91
CA GLN A 442 -15.07 4.38 -4.94
C GLN A 442 -15.86 4.86 -3.71
N ARG A 443 -16.57 3.98 -3.00
CA ARG A 443 -17.47 4.43 -1.92
C ARG A 443 -16.70 4.76 -0.62
N PRO A 444 -16.99 5.89 0.04
CA PRO A 444 -16.32 6.29 1.29
C PRO A 444 -16.50 5.29 2.44
N ASP A 445 -17.66 4.66 2.56
CA ASP A 445 -17.94 3.65 3.59
C ASP A 445 -17.03 2.42 3.44
N ASN A 446 -16.81 1.97 2.20
CA ASN A 446 -15.90 0.87 1.90
C ASN A 446 -14.42 1.25 2.08
N VAL A 447 -14.06 2.49 1.75
CA VAL A 447 -12.72 3.03 2.02
C VAL A 447 -12.46 3.07 3.53
N ASN A 448 -13.39 3.61 4.31
CA ASN A 448 -13.31 3.62 5.76
C ASN A 448 -13.18 2.20 6.34
N ALA A 449 -14.01 1.25 5.86
CA ALA A 449 -13.95 -0.14 6.30
C ALA A 449 -12.56 -0.79 6.08
N ARG A 450 -11.85 -0.42 5.02
CA ARG A 450 -10.47 -0.89 4.79
C ARG A 450 -9.49 -0.29 5.78
N ASN A 451 -9.60 1.02 6.01
CA ASN A 451 -8.73 1.76 6.92
C ASN A 451 -8.82 1.27 8.38
N GLN A 452 -9.90 0.59 8.77
CA GLN A 452 -10.03 -0.03 10.09
C GLN A 452 -8.95 -1.09 10.38
N ALA A 453 -8.36 -1.69 9.33
CA ALA A 453 -7.24 -2.62 9.48
C ALA A 453 -5.88 -1.92 9.51
N ASP A 454 -5.83 -0.61 9.26
CA ASP A 454 -4.61 0.15 9.00
C ASP A 454 -4.46 1.30 10.03
N ILE A 455 -4.68 0.97 11.31
CA ILE A 455 -4.60 1.90 12.45
C ILE A 455 -3.21 1.84 13.09
N HIS A 456 -2.39 2.85 12.84
CA HIS A 456 -1.07 3.00 13.44
C HIS A 456 -1.11 3.74 14.77
N SER A 457 -0.03 3.69 15.52
CA SER A 457 0.15 4.52 16.72
C SER A 457 0.17 6.03 16.44
N PHE A 458 0.40 6.43 15.18
CA PHE A 458 0.31 7.82 14.72
C PHE A 458 -1.06 8.19 14.11
N GLY A 459 -2.01 7.25 14.04
CA GLY A 459 -3.35 7.48 13.49
C GLY A 459 -3.74 6.51 12.37
N THR A 460 -4.96 6.66 11.87
CA THR A 460 -5.50 5.85 10.77
C THR A 460 -4.84 6.22 9.45
N ALA A 461 -4.37 5.21 8.69
CA ALA A 461 -3.72 5.37 7.39
C ALA A 461 -4.44 4.52 6.31
N GLY A 462 -3.75 4.16 5.23
CA GLY A 462 -4.28 3.39 4.12
C GLY A 462 -4.77 4.28 2.98
N TYR A 463 -6.06 4.64 3.00
CA TYR A 463 -6.75 5.21 1.84
C TYR A 463 -7.64 6.41 2.17
N VAL A 464 -7.85 7.28 1.18
CA VAL A 464 -8.88 8.33 1.20
C VAL A 464 -9.85 8.11 0.04
N ALA A 465 -11.13 8.39 0.23
CA ALA A 465 -12.10 8.43 -0.86
C ALA A 465 -11.90 9.72 -1.65
N LEU A 466 -12.12 9.68 -2.97
CA LEU A 466 -11.87 10.83 -3.83
C LEU A 466 -13.15 11.61 -4.05
N SER A 467 -13.12 12.91 -3.74
CA SER A 467 -14.20 13.82 -4.11
C SER A 467 -14.44 13.85 -5.63
N ALA A 468 -13.41 13.60 -6.44
CA ALA A 468 -13.51 13.48 -7.90
C ALA A 468 -14.43 12.32 -8.38
N ASN A 469 -14.78 11.38 -7.49
CA ASN A 469 -15.75 10.32 -7.75
C ASN A 469 -17.20 10.72 -7.40
N GLY A 470 -17.46 12.00 -7.10
CA GLY A 470 -18.78 12.55 -6.82
C GLY A 470 -19.22 12.46 -5.36
N TYR A 471 -18.30 12.16 -4.44
CA TYR A 471 -18.58 12.14 -2.99
C TYR A 471 -18.24 13.48 -2.35
N VAL A 472 -19.15 13.94 -1.48
CA VAL A 472 -19.02 15.23 -0.79
C VAL A 472 -18.06 15.07 0.40
N PRO A 473 -16.97 15.85 0.47
CA PRO A 473 -16.15 15.93 1.67
C PRO A 473 -16.90 16.65 2.78
N ASP A 474 -16.72 16.20 4.02
CA ASP A 474 -17.26 16.93 5.17
C ASP A 474 -16.48 18.24 5.36
N PRO A 475 -17.14 19.33 5.82
CA PRO A 475 -16.49 20.63 6.02
C PRO A 475 -15.40 20.59 7.10
N VAL A 476 -15.46 19.56 7.94
CA VAL A 476 -14.48 19.20 8.97
C VAL A 476 -14.14 17.74 8.78
N PHE A 477 -12.87 17.35 8.92
CA PHE A 477 -12.48 15.96 8.77
C PHE A 477 -13.34 15.01 9.62
N ASN A 478 -13.87 13.98 8.97
CA ASN A 478 -14.65 12.90 9.58
C ASN A 478 -14.09 11.55 9.14
N ALA A 479 -13.53 10.79 10.07
CA ALA A 479 -12.97 9.47 9.77
C ALA A 479 -14.00 8.49 9.19
N ALA A 480 -15.30 8.66 9.51
CA ALA A 480 -16.36 7.81 8.96
C ALA A 480 -16.72 8.16 7.49
N ASN A 481 -16.39 9.37 7.05
CA ASN A 481 -16.52 9.84 5.67
C ASN A 481 -15.15 10.34 5.18
N PRO A 482 -14.18 9.45 4.90
CA PRO A 482 -12.78 9.80 4.65
C PRO A 482 -12.55 10.36 3.23
N VAL A 483 -13.41 11.28 2.79
CA VAL A 483 -13.34 11.91 1.47
C VAL A 483 -12.35 13.06 1.51
N THR A 484 -11.32 13.01 0.68
CA THR A 484 -10.41 14.15 0.51
C THR A 484 -11.07 15.21 -0.39
N PRO A 485 -11.09 16.49 0.02
CA PRO A 485 -11.54 17.59 -0.84
C PRO A 485 -10.55 17.87 -1.96
N TYR A 486 -9.35 17.30 -1.93
CA TYR A 486 -8.29 17.54 -2.90
C TYR A 486 -8.33 16.54 -4.06
N THR A 487 -7.92 17.00 -5.25
CA THR A 487 -7.79 16.15 -6.44
C THR A 487 -6.66 16.62 -7.35
N HIS A 488 -6.00 15.67 -8.03
CA HIS A 488 -5.06 15.95 -9.11
C HIS A 488 -5.77 16.16 -10.47
N LYS A 489 -7.12 16.20 -10.48
CA LYS A 489 -7.92 16.48 -11.69
C LYS A 489 -7.98 17.99 -11.96
N ARG A 490 -7.62 18.40 -13.17
CA ARG A 490 -7.80 19.79 -13.64
C ARG A 490 -9.23 20.03 -14.13
N ALA A 491 -9.71 21.27 -14.08
CA ALA A 491 -10.99 21.65 -14.68
C ALA A 491 -11.03 21.28 -16.16
N GLY A 492 -12.03 20.49 -16.57
CA GLY A 492 -12.17 19.98 -17.94
C GLY A 492 -11.18 18.88 -18.36
N GLY A 493 -10.31 18.41 -17.47
CA GLY A 493 -9.27 17.41 -17.74
C GLY A 493 -9.45 16.09 -16.98
N GLY A 494 -8.60 15.11 -17.32
CA GLY A 494 -8.43 13.89 -16.52
C GLY A 494 -7.58 14.15 -15.26
N ILE A 495 -7.43 13.11 -14.45
CA ILE A 495 -6.42 13.08 -13.38
C ILE A 495 -5.03 13.08 -14.03
N ASP A 496 -4.11 13.89 -13.49
CA ASP A 496 -2.71 13.92 -13.92
C ASP A 496 -1.80 13.97 -12.69
N ALA A 497 -0.99 12.93 -12.49
CA ALA A 497 -0.11 12.81 -11.31
C ALA A 497 0.91 13.96 -11.19
N CYS A 498 1.16 14.70 -12.27
CA CYS A 498 2.03 15.88 -12.25
C CYS A 498 1.34 17.18 -11.84
N THR A 499 0.04 17.16 -11.58
CA THR A 499 -0.69 18.33 -11.12
C THR A 499 -0.62 18.42 -9.60
N VAL A 500 -0.28 19.58 -9.04
CA VAL A 500 -0.41 19.78 -7.59
C VAL A 500 -1.88 19.58 -7.20
N PRO A 501 -2.20 18.76 -6.19
CA PRO A 501 -3.58 18.53 -5.81
C PRO A 501 -4.23 19.83 -5.34
N VAL A 502 -5.40 20.15 -5.89
CA VAL A 502 -6.17 21.37 -5.58
C VAL A 502 -7.53 20.99 -5.01
N VAL A 503 -8.14 21.91 -4.27
CA VAL A 503 -9.52 21.74 -3.79
C VAL A 503 -10.43 21.52 -5.00
N ASN A 504 -11.25 20.46 -4.93
CA ASN A 504 -12.19 20.13 -5.97
C ASN A 504 -13.21 21.27 -6.13
N PRO A 505 -13.29 21.88 -7.32
CA PRO A 505 -14.15 23.04 -7.56
C PRO A 505 -15.64 22.74 -7.37
N ASP A 506 -16.05 21.47 -7.46
CA ASP A 506 -17.44 21.06 -7.25
C ASP A 506 -17.89 21.23 -5.79
N TYR A 507 -16.96 21.33 -4.84
CA TYR A 507 -17.24 21.43 -3.40
C TYR A 507 -16.73 22.74 -2.78
N GLY A 508 -15.71 23.38 -3.35
CA GLY A 508 -15.35 24.78 -3.07
C GLY A 508 -14.90 25.13 -1.64
N THR A 509 -14.90 24.19 -0.70
CA THR A 509 -14.54 24.41 0.70
C THR A 509 -13.51 23.37 1.17
N ALA A 510 -12.47 23.83 1.86
CA ALA A 510 -11.49 23.00 2.55
C ALA A 510 -11.25 23.52 3.97
N GLU A 511 -11.04 22.62 4.91
CA GLU A 511 -10.76 22.97 6.31
C GLU A 511 -9.38 23.60 6.45
N LEU A 512 -9.31 24.77 7.11
CA LEU A 512 -8.07 25.42 7.53
C LEU A 512 -7.83 25.06 9.01
N ARG A 513 -6.90 24.16 9.30
CA ARG A 513 -6.46 23.84 10.67
C ARG A 513 -4.96 23.86 10.80
#